data_AF-A0A7I7QCB7-F1
#
_entry.id   AF-A0A7I7QCB7-F1
#
_cell.length_a   1.000
_cell.length_b   1.000
_cell.length_c   1.000
_cell.angle_alpha   90.00
_cell.angle_beta   90.00
_cell.angle_gamma   90.00
#
_symmetry.space_group_name_H-M   'P 1'
#
loop_
_entity.id
_entity.type
_entity.pdbx_description
1 polymer ?
#
loop_
_entity_poly.entity_id
_entity_poly.type
_entity_poly.pdbx_seq_one_letter_code
_entity_poly.pdbx_strand_id
1 'polypeptide(L)'
;MGWFDGNPGRLWPHPPEALAPRYVDAMGGIDRVVELAQTAFEAGDFRWAATLLDHAIFTDSDHPAARTLYADTLEQLGYGAENATWRNFFISGATELRDGNFGTATTATSTSMLSQLTPEQIFDSLAISVNGPRSWDLDLAIDITFADLATNYRLALRNGVLVYRNVGANPATADVTVKLDSKSRLLAVAMGDVTSAGLDISGDRSALQSLLNVLDKPDPRFNIVTP
;
A
#
# COMPACT_ATOMS: atom_id res chain seq x y z
N MET A 1 4.64 -17.70 17.81
CA MET A 1 5.71 -16.68 17.88
C MET A 1 5.55 -15.79 16.66
N GLY A 2 5.60 -14.47 16.81
CA GLY A 2 5.33 -13.50 15.73
C GLY A 2 6.49 -13.38 14.74
N TRP A 3 6.69 -12.18 14.16
CA TRP A 3 7.74 -11.92 13.18
C TRP A 3 9.18 -12.06 13.73
N PHE A 4 9.37 -11.84 15.03
CA PHE A 4 10.68 -11.84 15.68
C PHE A 4 11.10 -13.23 16.15
N ASP A 5 12.32 -13.63 15.79
CA ASP A 5 12.87 -14.97 16.04
C ASP A 5 13.64 -15.11 17.37
N GLY A 6 13.79 -14.03 18.14
CA GLY A 6 14.51 -14.01 19.41
C GLY A 6 15.96 -13.52 19.32
N ASN A 7 16.53 -13.35 18.13
CA ASN A 7 17.89 -12.84 17.96
C ASN A 7 17.91 -11.30 17.94
N PRO A 8 18.51 -10.62 18.95
CA PRO A 8 18.45 -9.16 19.06
C PRO A 8 19.07 -8.41 17.87
N GLY A 9 20.01 -9.02 17.13
CA GLY A 9 20.57 -8.41 15.91
C GLY A 9 19.56 -8.26 14.77
N ARG A 10 18.42 -8.95 14.84
CA ARG A 10 17.32 -8.90 13.86
C ARG A 10 16.11 -8.10 14.35
N LEU A 11 16.22 -7.45 15.52
CA LEU A 11 15.13 -6.70 16.13
C LEU A 11 14.91 -5.34 15.45
N TRP A 12 16.00 -4.67 15.06
CA TRP A 12 15.95 -3.35 14.42
C TRP A 12 16.91 -3.27 13.23
N PRO A 13 16.64 -4.05 12.16
CA PRO A 13 17.46 -4.01 10.96
C PRO A 13 17.27 -2.68 10.21
N HIS A 14 18.28 -2.28 9.46
CA HIS A 14 18.09 -1.27 8.42
C HIS A 14 17.08 -1.78 7.37
N PRO A 15 16.28 -0.88 6.78
CA PRO A 15 15.46 -1.26 5.62
C PRO A 15 16.35 -1.69 4.45
N PRO A 16 15.84 -2.51 3.50
CA PRO A 16 16.61 -3.05 2.39
C PRO A 16 17.42 -2.00 1.62
N GLU A 17 16.82 -0.86 1.25
CA GLU A 17 17.48 0.24 0.52
C GLU A 17 18.69 0.83 1.26
N ALA A 18 18.69 0.84 2.59
CA ALA A 18 19.81 1.34 3.38
C ALA A 18 20.85 0.24 3.69
N LEU A 19 20.42 -1.02 3.71
CA LEU A 19 21.26 -2.16 4.07
C LEU A 19 22.05 -2.71 2.87
N ALA A 20 21.42 -2.76 1.70
CA ALA A 20 21.99 -3.30 0.47
C ALA A 20 23.31 -2.62 0.05
N PRO A 21 23.41 -1.27 -0.02
CA PRO A 21 24.66 -0.62 -0.40
C PRO A 21 25.84 -0.94 0.54
N ARG A 22 25.56 -1.19 1.82
CA ARG A 22 26.60 -1.53 2.81
C ARG A 22 27.10 -2.95 2.64
N TYR A 23 26.21 -3.88 2.30
CA TYR A 23 26.62 -5.24 1.94
C TYR A 23 27.44 -5.25 0.66
N VAL A 24 27.02 -4.49 -0.36
CA VAL A 24 27.76 -4.34 -1.61
C VAL A 24 29.16 -3.75 -1.38
N ASP A 25 29.27 -2.67 -0.60
CA ASP A 25 30.55 -2.06 -0.24
C ASP A 25 31.46 -3.05 0.53
N ALA A 26 30.91 -3.74 1.54
CA ALA A 26 31.65 -4.73 2.33
C ALA A 26 32.12 -5.94 1.49
N MET A 27 31.44 -6.26 0.39
CA MET A 27 31.83 -7.34 -0.54
C MET A 27 32.77 -6.89 -1.66
N GLY A 28 33.16 -5.60 -1.69
CA GLY A 28 34.11 -5.07 -2.67
C GLY A 28 33.48 -4.45 -3.92
N GLY A 29 32.23 -3.99 -3.83
CA GLY A 29 31.52 -3.29 -4.91
C GLY A 29 30.56 -4.17 -5.72
N ILE A 30 29.68 -3.52 -6.50
CA ILE A 30 28.55 -4.19 -7.17
C ILE A 30 29.01 -5.23 -8.21
N ASP A 31 30.03 -4.92 -9.00
CA ASP A 31 30.60 -5.86 -9.98
C ASP A 31 31.09 -7.13 -9.28
N ARG A 32 31.76 -7.00 -8.14
CA ARG A 32 32.24 -8.13 -7.36
C ARG A 32 31.10 -8.98 -6.82
N VAL A 33 30.00 -8.35 -6.39
CA VAL A 33 28.80 -9.06 -5.95
C VAL A 33 28.16 -9.85 -7.11
N VAL A 34 28.10 -9.26 -8.30
CA VAL A 34 27.57 -9.93 -9.50
C VAL A 34 28.45 -11.13 -9.89
N GLU A 35 29.78 -11.01 -9.83
CA GLU A 35 30.69 -12.15 -10.06
C GLU A 35 30.48 -13.30 -9.05
N LEU A 36 30.32 -12.96 -7.76
CA LEU A 36 30.03 -13.94 -6.71
C LEU A 36 28.68 -14.61 -6.94
N ALA A 37 27.67 -13.84 -7.35
CA ALA A 37 26.35 -14.36 -7.69
C ALA A 37 26.39 -15.26 -8.93
N GLN A 38 27.18 -14.91 -9.96
CA GLN A 38 27.37 -15.73 -11.15
C GLN A 38 27.99 -17.08 -10.78
N THR A 39 29.00 -17.06 -9.91
CA THR A 39 29.62 -18.30 -9.39
C THR A 39 28.59 -19.18 -8.67
N ALA A 40 27.74 -18.57 -7.83
CA ALA A 40 26.68 -19.29 -7.13
C ALA A 40 25.63 -19.87 -8.10
N PHE A 41 25.25 -19.10 -9.12
CA PHE A 41 24.32 -19.50 -10.16
C PHE A 41 24.84 -20.71 -10.95
N GLU A 42 26.10 -20.67 -11.40
CA GLU A 42 26.74 -21.78 -12.13
C GLU A 42 26.88 -23.05 -11.29
N ALA A 43 27.03 -22.90 -9.97
CA ALA A 43 27.03 -24.02 -9.03
C ALA A 43 25.61 -24.56 -8.71
N GLY A 44 24.55 -23.92 -9.22
CA GLY A 44 23.16 -24.26 -8.93
C GLY A 44 22.66 -23.80 -7.57
N ASP A 45 23.42 -22.98 -6.84
CA ASP A 45 22.98 -22.36 -5.59
C ASP A 45 22.19 -21.06 -5.87
N PHE A 46 21.04 -21.24 -6.51
CA PHE A 46 20.19 -20.13 -6.93
C PHE A 46 19.64 -19.31 -5.75
N ARG A 47 19.49 -19.93 -4.58
CA ARG A 47 19.02 -19.24 -3.36
C ARG A 47 20.07 -18.26 -2.85
N TRP A 48 21.35 -18.66 -2.90
CA TRP A 48 22.45 -17.77 -2.56
C TRP A 48 22.66 -16.68 -3.62
N ALA A 49 22.62 -17.04 -4.91
CA ALA A 49 22.68 -16.07 -6.00
C ALA A 49 21.60 -14.99 -5.85
N ALA A 50 20.35 -15.40 -5.57
CA ALA A 50 19.23 -14.48 -5.36
C ALA A 50 19.46 -13.54 -4.17
N THR A 51 20.10 -14.02 -3.09
CA THR A 51 20.41 -13.20 -1.90
C THR A 51 21.42 -12.11 -2.24
N LEU A 52 22.46 -12.44 -3.01
CA LEU A 52 23.48 -11.47 -3.44
C LEU A 52 22.90 -10.44 -4.42
N LEU A 53 22.08 -10.91 -5.36
CA LEU A 53 21.50 -10.08 -6.40
C LEU A 53 20.42 -9.14 -5.89
N ASP A 54 19.67 -9.53 -4.86
CA ASP A 54 18.77 -8.63 -4.13
C ASP A 54 19.53 -7.40 -3.59
N HIS A 55 20.66 -7.61 -2.91
CA HIS A 55 21.51 -6.52 -2.47
C HIS A 55 22.11 -5.70 -3.63
N ALA A 56 22.45 -6.33 -4.76
CA ALA A 56 22.91 -5.59 -5.93
C ALA A 56 21.80 -4.66 -6.49
N ILE A 57 20.59 -5.17 -6.67
CA ILE A 57 19.46 -4.41 -7.22
C ILE A 57 18.96 -3.31 -6.27
N PHE A 58 18.95 -3.56 -4.97
CA PHE A 58 18.63 -2.51 -3.99
C PHE A 58 19.75 -1.48 -3.80
N THR A 59 20.92 -1.69 -4.40
CA THR A 59 22.02 -0.71 -4.45
C THR A 59 22.00 0.10 -5.75
N ASP A 60 21.80 -0.57 -6.89
CA ASP A 60 21.65 0.04 -8.20
C ASP A 60 20.64 -0.79 -9.01
N SER A 61 19.41 -0.29 -9.08
CA SER A 61 18.30 -0.97 -9.73
C SER A 61 18.47 -1.10 -11.23
N ASP A 62 19.31 -0.27 -11.84
CA ASP A 62 19.51 -0.20 -13.30
C ASP A 62 20.76 -0.95 -13.75
N HIS A 63 21.52 -1.57 -12.83
CA HIS A 63 22.75 -2.30 -13.13
C HIS A 63 22.48 -3.49 -14.08
N PRO A 64 22.89 -3.44 -15.38
CA PRO A 64 22.38 -4.36 -16.39
C PRO A 64 22.68 -5.82 -16.10
N ALA A 65 23.92 -6.13 -15.70
CA ALA A 65 24.34 -7.50 -15.42
C ALA A 65 23.64 -8.09 -14.18
N ALA A 66 23.35 -7.25 -13.17
CA ALA A 66 22.65 -7.69 -11.97
C ALA A 66 21.19 -8.00 -12.31
N ARG A 67 20.52 -7.14 -13.08
CA ARG A 67 19.13 -7.35 -13.52
C ARG A 67 18.98 -8.63 -14.32
N THR A 68 19.83 -8.83 -15.33
CA THR A 68 19.78 -10.03 -16.17
C THR A 68 20.01 -11.29 -15.35
N LEU A 69 21.09 -11.34 -14.57
CA LEU A 69 21.42 -12.53 -13.78
C LEU A 69 20.35 -12.81 -12.71
N TYR A 70 19.75 -11.75 -12.13
CA TYR A 70 18.72 -11.94 -11.12
C TYR A 70 17.43 -12.49 -11.72
N ALA A 71 17.02 -11.98 -12.88
CA ALA A 71 15.89 -12.52 -13.61
C ALA A 71 16.09 -14.00 -13.95
N ASP A 72 17.27 -14.37 -14.45
CA ASP A 72 17.59 -15.76 -14.76
C ASP A 72 17.60 -16.64 -13.49
N THR A 73 18.14 -16.13 -12.38
CA THR A 73 18.15 -16.80 -11.08
C THR A 73 16.74 -17.07 -10.57
N LEU A 74 15.87 -16.06 -10.59
CA LEU A 74 14.47 -16.22 -10.19
C LEU A 74 13.74 -17.20 -11.12
N GLU A 75 14.00 -17.16 -12.43
CA GLU A 75 13.40 -18.10 -13.37
C GLU A 75 13.78 -19.56 -13.06
N GLN A 76 15.05 -19.85 -12.75
CA GLN A 76 15.48 -21.19 -12.32
C GLN A 76 14.80 -21.63 -11.02
N LEU A 77 14.67 -20.74 -10.03
CA LEU A 77 13.92 -21.01 -8.80
C LEU A 77 12.44 -21.30 -9.10
N GLY A 78 11.85 -20.57 -10.04
CA GLY A 78 10.47 -20.79 -10.50
C GLY A 78 10.28 -22.14 -11.20
N TYR A 79 11.25 -22.60 -12.00
CA TYR A 79 11.22 -23.93 -12.60
C TYR A 79 11.36 -25.06 -11.58
N GLY A 80 12.16 -24.85 -10.53
CA GLY A 80 12.31 -25.81 -9.44
C GLY A 80 11.17 -25.82 -8.42
N ALA A 81 10.25 -24.84 -8.47
CA ALA A 81 9.19 -24.69 -7.48
C ALA A 81 8.00 -25.63 -7.76
N GLU A 82 7.74 -26.56 -6.84
CA GLU A 82 6.50 -27.37 -6.82
C GLU A 82 5.27 -26.52 -6.43
N ASN A 83 5.46 -25.53 -5.56
CA ASN A 83 4.39 -24.64 -5.14
C ASN A 83 4.05 -23.62 -6.24
N ALA A 84 2.82 -23.68 -6.76
CA ALA A 84 2.36 -22.81 -7.83
C ALA A 84 2.45 -21.31 -7.47
N THR A 85 2.17 -20.94 -6.22
CA THR A 85 2.28 -19.55 -5.77
C THR A 85 3.73 -19.08 -5.81
N TRP A 86 4.67 -19.88 -5.31
CA TRP A 86 6.11 -19.55 -5.34
C TRP A 86 6.62 -19.43 -6.77
N ARG A 87 6.24 -20.37 -7.66
CA ARG A 87 6.50 -20.27 -9.10
C ARG A 87 6.03 -18.93 -9.65
N ASN A 88 4.79 -18.53 -9.35
CA ASN A 88 4.24 -17.28 -9.85
C ASN A 88 5.01 -16.05 -9.33
N PHE A 89 5.41 -16.02 -8.05
CA PHE A 89 6.24 -14.93 -7.51
C PHE A 89 7.59 -14.85 -8.22
N PHE A 90 8.29 -15.97 -8.38
CA PHE A 90 9.59 -16.02 -9.05
C PHE A 90 9.51 -15.57 -10.51
N ILE A 91 8.55 -16.10 -11.27
CA ILE A 91 8.39 -15.74 -12.68
C ILE A 91 7.95 -14.29 -12.83
N SER A 92 7.06 -13.79 -11.97
CA SER A 92 6.64 -12.37 -11.98
C SER A 92 7.81 -11.44 -11.70
N GLY A 93 8.63 -11.74 -10.67
CA GLY A 93 9.81 -10.94 -10.36
C GLY A 93 10.85 -10.96 -11.49
N ALA A 94 11.06 -12.11 -12.14
CA ALA A 94 11.91 -12.20 -13.32
C ALA A 94 11.38 -11.35 -14.49
N THR A 95 10.06 -11.33 -14.71
CA THR A 95 9.43 -10.46 -15.72
C THR A 95 9.60 -8.98 -15.36
N GLU A 96 9.40 -8.57 -14.11
CA GLU A 96 9.60 -7.16 -13.70
C GLU A 96 11.05 -6.69 -13.87
N LEU A 97 12.02 -7.57 -13.62
CA LEU A 97 13.44 -7.28 -13.84
C LEU A 97 13.81 -7.15 -15.33
N ARG A 98 13.11 -7.85 -16.22
CA ARG A 98 13.37 -7.79 -17.68
C ARG A 98 12.59 -6.68 -18.38
N ASP A 99 11.31 -6.58 -18.09
CA ASP A 99 10.35 -5.78 -18.86
C ASP A 99 9.79 -4.59 -18.09
N GLY A 100 10.10 -4.50 -16.79
CA GLY A 100 9.61 -3.46 -15.88
C GLY A 100 8.31 -3.84 -15.18
N ASN A 101 7.92 -2.99 -14.23
CA ASN A 101 6.72 -3.17 -13.42
C ASN A 101 5.47 -3.23 -14.31
N PHE A 102 4.72 -4.33 -14.24
CA PHE A 102 3.47 -4.50 -14.99
C PHE A 102 2.21 -4.21 -14.15
N GLY A 103 2.39 -3.86 -12.87
CA GLY A 103 1.34 -3.50 -11.93
C GLY A 103 0.47 -4.66 -11.52
N THR A 104 -0.59 -4.35 -10.78
CA THR A 104 -1.60 -5.35 -10.41
C THR A 104 -2.41 -5.77 -11.63
N ALA A 105 -2.32 -7.04 -12.03
CA ALA A 105 -2.99 -7.59 -13.21
C ALA A 105 -4.54 -7.52 -13.14
N THR A 106 -5.11 -7.28 -11.96
CA THR A 106 -6.56 -7.25 -11.74
C THR A 106 -7.03 -5.96 -11.05
N THR A 107 -7.78 -5.14 -11.78
CA THR A 107 -8.61 -4.08 -11.19
C THR A 107 -10.03 -4.62 -10.97
N ALA A 108 -10.21 -5.44 -9.93
CA ALA A 108 -11.49 -6.08 -9.65
C ALA A 108 -12.19 -5.45 -8.44
N THR A 109 -12.49 -4.14 -8.51
CA THR A 109 -13.47 -3.58 -7.57
C THR A 109 -14.85 -3.74 -8.19
N SER A 110 -15.58 -4.79 -7.81
CA SER A 110 -16.95 -4.95 -8.29
C SER A 110 -17.88 -3.99 -7.56
N THR A 111 -18.75 -3.32 -8.32
CA THR A 111 -19.80 -2.45 -7.76
C THR A 111 -20.74 -3.24 -6.85
N SER A 112 -20.93 -4.53 -7.13
CA SER A 112 -21.69 -5.43 -6.28
C SER A 112 -21.02 -5.66 -4.92
N MET A 113 -19.69 -5.83 -4.84
CA MET A 113 -18.99 -5.94 -3.55
C MET A 113 -19.01 -4.61 -2.79
N LEU A 114 -18.74 -3.48 -3.48
CA LEU A 114 -18.77 -2.16 -2.86
C LEU A 114 -20.13 -1.85 -2.21
N SER A 115 -21.23 -2.20 -2.88
CA SER A 115 -22.57 -1.96 -2.33
C SER A 115 -22.88 -2.76 -1.05
N GLN A 116 -22.13 -3.84 -0.78
CA GLN A 116 -22.29 -4.64 0.45
C GLN A 116 -21.54 -4.05 1.64
N LEU A 117 -20.52 -3.21 1.45
CA LEU A 117 -19.73 -2.64 2.55
C LEU A 117 -20.62 -1.90 3.56
N THR A 118 -20.45 -2.12 4.85
CA THR A 118 -21.16 -1.31 5.87
C THR A 118 -20.59 0.11 5.93
N PRO A 119 -21.33 1.11 6.48
CA PRO A 119 -20.76 2.44 6.70
C PRO A 119 -19.43 2.41 7.45
N GLU A 120 -19.32 1.58 8.49
CA GLU A 120 -18.10 1.38 9.28
C GLU A 120 -16.94 0.90 8.41
N GLN A 121 -17.15 -0.09 7.55
CA GLN A 121 -16.09 -0.58 6.65
C GLN A 121 -15.62 0.49 5.67
N ILE A 122 -16.53 1.37 5.23
CA ILE A 122 -16.17 2.51 4.38
C ILE A 122 -15.34 3.52 5.20
N PHE A 123 -15.74 3.83 6.43
CA PHE A 123 -14.99 4.73 7.31
C PHE A 123 -13.63 4.17 7.70
N ASP A 124 -13.52 2.86 7.97
CA ASP A 124 -12.25 2.18 8.22
C ASP A 124 -11.31 2.33 7.00
N SER A 125 -11.85 2.14 5.79
CA SER A 125 -11.08 2.35 4.55
C SER A 125 -10.61 3.80 4.40
N LEU A 126 -11.45 4.79 4.72
CA LEU A 126 -11.05 6.20 4.70
C LEU A 126 -9.98 6.48 5.75
N ALA A 127 -10.08 5.89 6.94
CA ALA A 127 -9.13 6.06 8.02
C ALA A 127 -7.74 5.52 7.67
N ILE A 128 -7.66 4.35 6.99
CA ILE A 128 -6.41 3.79 6.49
C ILE A 128 -5.77 4.70 5.44
N SER A 129 -6.58 5.36 4.61
CA SER A 129 -6.11 6.28 3.59
C SER A 129 -5.67 7.65 4.12
N VAL A 130 -5.86 7.98 5.40
CA VAL A 130 -5.44 9.29 5.93
C VAL A 130 -3.92 9.42 5.89
N ASN A 131 -3.44 10.44 5.19
CA ASN A 131 -2.06 10.86 5.28
C ASN A 131 -1.84 11.62 6.59
N GLY A 132 -1.25 10.95 7.59
CA GLY A 132 -1.01 11.51 8.91
C GLY A 132 -0.23 12.84 8.88
N PRO A 133 0.94 12.93 8.24
CA PRO A 133 1.70 14.18 8.14
C PRO A 133 0.93 15.35 7.52
N ARG A 134 0.17 15.14 6.43
CA ARG A 134 -0.63 16.20 5.81
C ARG A 134 -1.85 16.61 6.64
N SER A 135 -2.31 15.77 7.56
CA SER A 135 -3.49 16.01 8.39
C SER A 135 -3.16 16.36 9.84
N TRP A 136 -1.87 16.57 10.15
CA TRP A 136 -1.40 16.79 11.52
C TRP A 136 -2.10 17.95 12.23
N ASP A 137 -2.25 19.07 11.54
CA ASP A 137 -2.85 20.30 12.07
C ASP A 137 -4.38 20.38 11.90
N LEU A 138 -5.01 19.33 11.37
CA LEU A 138 -6.47 19.27 11.22
C LEU A 138 -7.13 18.78 12.52
N ASP A 139 -8.20 19.46 12.90
CA ASP A 139 -9.17 19.04 13.92
C ASP A 139 -10.56 19.20 13.31
N LEU A 140 -11.14 18.10 12.81
CA LEU A 140 -12.42 18.12 12.09
C LEU A 140 -13.44 17.24 12.81
N ALA A 141 -14.68 17.73 12.94
CA ALA A 141 -15.85 16.99 13.37
C ALA A 141 -16.91 17.00 12.26
N ILE A 142 -17.19 15.82 11.70
CA ILE A 142 -18.07 15.65 10.53
C ILE A 142 -19.21 14.71 10.94
N ASP A 143 -20.45 15.19 10.88
CA ASP A 143 -21.62 14.32 11.03
C ASP A 143 -22.05 13.77 9.67
N ILE A 144 -22.25 12.46 9.59
CA ILE A 144 -22.75 11.75 8.39
C ILE A 144 -24.03 11.01 8.77
N THR A 145 -25.16 11.44 8.20
CA THR A 145 -26.47 10.82 8.38
C THR A 145 -26.85 10.02 7.14
N PHE A 146 -27.31 8.78 7.35
CA PHE A 146 -27.87 7.92 6.30
C PHE A 146 -29.39 7.81 6.45
N ALA A 147 -30.13 8.26 5.44
CA ALA A 147 -31.60 8.27 5.46
C ALA A 147 -32.18 6.85 5.35
N ASP A 148 -31.66 6.02 4.45
CA ASP A 148 -32.05 4.62 4.25
C ASP A 148 -31.87 3.75 5.49
N LEU A 149 -30.81 4.00 6.26
CA LEU A 149 -30.46 3.24 7.46
C LEU A 149 -31.00 3.88 8.75
N ALA A 150 -31.55 5.10 8.68
CA ALA A 150 -31.97 5.89 9.83
C ALA A 150 -30.91 5.99 10.95
N THR A 151 -29.64 6.15 10.56
CA THR A 151 -28.50 6.18 11.48
C THR A 151 -27.57 7.36 11.20
N ASN A 152 -26.80 7.76 12.21
CA ASN A 152 -25.82 8.84 12.09
C ASN A 152 -24.49 8.42 12.71
N TYR A 153 -23.41 8.88 12.09
CA TYR A 153 -22.06 8.75 12.59
C TYR A 153 -21.41 10.12 12.73
N ARG A 154 -20.58 10.27 13.75
CA ARG A 154 -19.61 11.37 13.81
C ARG A 154 -18.24 10.86 13.49
N LEU A 155 -17.63 11.41 12.46
CA LEU A 155 -16.22 11.27 12.14
C LEU A 155 -15.44 12.38 12.85
N ALA A 156 -14.29 12.04 13.41
CA ALA A 156 -13.36 12.98 14.00
C ALA A 156 -11.96 12.73 13.45
N LEU A 157 -11.37 13.72 12.79
CA LEU A 157 -9.98 13.68 12.32
C LEU A 157 -9.14 14.57 13.23
N ARG A 158 -8.18 13.99 13.94
CA ARG A 158 -7.26 14.74 14.79
C ARG A 158 -5.94 13.99 14.98
N ASN A 159 -4.82 14.72 15.07
CA ASN A 159 -3.48 14.16 15.21
C ASN A 159 -3.15 13.14 14.11
N GLY A 160 -3.65 13.37 12.89
CA GLY A 160 -3.49 12.46 11.76
C GLY A 160 -4.27 11.14 11.82
N VAL A 161 -5.26 11.02 12.71
CA VAL A 161 -6.09 9.82 12.86
C VAL A 161 -7.56 10.16 12.67
N LEU A 162 -8.23 9.42 11.79
CA LEU A 162 -9.68 9.47 11.62
C LEU A 162 -10.34 8.37 12.45
N VAL A 163 -11.28 8.75 13.31
CA VAL A 163 -12.12 7.82 14.07
C VAL A 163 -13.59 8.13 13.79
N TYR A 164 -14.47 7.15 14.00
CA TYR A 164 -15.91 7.35 13.91
C TYR A 164 -16.63 6.79 15.13
N ARG A 165 -17.83 7.33 15.40
CA ARG A 165 -18.75 6.83 16.44
C ARG A 165 -20.17 6.86 15.90
N ASN A 166 -20.94 5.81 16.15
CA ASN A 166 -22.39 5.81 15.90
C ASN A 166 -23.07 6.61 17.01
N VAL A 167 -23.43 7.86 16.71
CA VAL A 167 -24.05 8.82 17.64
C VAL A 167 -24.98 9.73 16.87
N GLY A 168 -26.01 10.28 17.53
CA GLY A 168 -26.91 11.25 16.90
C GLY A 168 -26.16 12.50 16.42
N ALA A 169 -26.64 13.09 15.32
CA ALA A 169 -26.06 14.33 14.79
C ALA A 169 -26.19 15.46 15.80
N ASN A 170 -25.14 16.27 15.93
CA ASN A 170 -25.14 17.47 16.75
C ASN A 170 -24.47 18.63 15.98
N PRO A 171 -25.24 19.34 15.13
CA PRO A 171 -24.71 20.41 14.29
C PRO A 171 -24.08 21.57 15.06
N ALA A 172 -24.37 21.74 16.36
CA ALA A 172 -23.74 22.78 17.17
C ALA A 172 -22.25 22.51 17.47
N THR A 173 -21.77 21.29 17.22
CA THR A 173 -20.40 20.84 17.52
C THR A 173 -19.75 20.11 16.36
N ALA A 174 -20.42 20.03 15.21
CA ALA A 174 -19.85 19.53 13.96
C ALA A 174 -19.47 20.74 13.10
N ASP A 175 -18.34 20.67 12.43
CA ASP A 175 -17.95 21.66 11.42
C ASP A 175 -18.88 21.55 10.21
N VAL A 176 -19.25 20.31 9.85
CA VAL A 176 -20.13 20.01 8.72
C VAL A 176 -21.04 18.83 9.01
N THR A 177 -22.27 18.90 8.53
CA THR A 177 -23.24 17.81 8.54
C THR A 177 -23.57 17.42 7.10
N VAL A 178 -23.34 16.16 6.78
CA VAL A 178 -23.57 15.52 5.48
C VAL A 178 -24.73 14.54 5.62
N LYS A 179 -25.81 14.76 4.88
CA LYS A 179 -26.94 13.83 4.80
C LYS A 179 -26.91 13.12 3.46
N LEU A 180 -27.03 11.81 3.51
CA LEU A 180 -26.99 10.92 2.37
C LEU A 180 -28.32 10.18 2.26
N ASP A 181 -28.89 10.13 1.07
CA ASP A 181 -30.12 9.35 0.81
C ASP A 181 -29.88 7.86 1.04
N SER A 182 -28.67 7.39 0.71
CA SER A 182 -28.27 6.00 0.85
C SER A 182 -26.81 5.83 1.25
N LYS A 183 -26.50 4.64 1.78
CA LYS A 183 -25.12 4.20 2.00
C LYS A 183 -24.25 4.25 0.74
N SER A 184 -24.81 3.89 -0.42
CA SER A 184 -24.07 3.91 -1.68
C SER A 184 -23.64 5.31 -2.10
N ARG A 185 -24.34 6.36 -1.64
CA ARG A 185 -23.93 7.74 -1.89
C ARG A 185 -22.60 8.07 -1.21
N LEU A 186 -22.31 7.52 -0.03
CA LEU A 186 -21.02 7.73 0.64
C LEU A 186 -19.85 7.25 -0.23
N LEU A 187 -19.99 6.10 -0.89
CA LEU A 187 -18.96 5.58 -1.80
C LEU A 187 -18.72 6.52 -2.97
N ALA A 188 -19.78 7.06 -3.56
CA ALA A 188 -19.65 8.02 -4.65
C ALA A 188 -18.95 9.32 -4.21
N VAL A 189 -19.28 9.82 -3.01
CA VAL A 189 -18.60 10.98 -2.40
C VAL A 189 -17.12 10.69 -2.12
N ALA A 190 -16.79 9.52 -1.58
CA ALA A 190 -15.41 9.10 -1.35
C ALA A 190 -14.60 8.98 -2.67
N MET A 191 -15.27 8.64 -3.78
CA MET A 191 -14.68 8.65 -5.13
C MET A 191 -14.66 10.05 -5.78
N GLY A 192 -15.09 11.11 -5.07
CA GLY A 192 -15.03 12.50 -5.51
C GLY A 192 -16.31 13.04 -6.16
N ASP A 193 -17.37 12.24 -6.29
CA ASP A 193 -18.66 12.74 -6.77
C ASP A 193 -19.45 13.39 -5.63
N VAL A 194 -19.23 14.69 -5.45
CA VAL A 194 -19.97 15.56 -4.51
C VAL A 194 -21.08 16.36 -5.18
N THR A 195 -21.35 16.13 -6.47
CA THR A 195 -22.28 16.96 -7.27
C THR A 195 -23.60 16.27 -7.57
N SER A 196 -23.63 14.95 -7.63
CA SER A 196 -24.87 14.19 -7.88
C SER A 196 -25.87 14.31 -6.72
N ALA A 197 -27.14 14.10 -7.04
CA ALA A 197 -28.25 14.11 -6.09
C ALA A 197 -28.11 13.07 -4.96
N GLY A 198 -28.91 13.23 -3.91
CA GLY A 198 -28.89 12.39 -2.71
C GLY A 198 -27.78 12.71 -1.71
N LEU A 199 -27.21 13.90 -1.82
CA LEU A 199 -26.24 14.49 -0.91
C LEU A 199 -26.72 15.90 -0.53
N ASP A 200 -26.94 16.12 0.76
CA ASP A 200 -27.21 17.44 1.33
C ASP A 200 -26.10 17.78 2.33
N ILE A 201 -25.55 18.99 2.23
CA ILE A 201 -24.42 19.45 3.06
C ILE A 201 -24.79 20.78 3.70
N SER A 202 -24.73 20.80 5.03
CA SER A 202 -24.95 21.96 5.87
C SER A 202 -23.74 22.21 6.79
N GLY A 203 -23.50 23.46 7.18
CA GLY A 203 -22.28 23.87 7.89
C GLY A 203 -21.14 24.23 6.93
N ASP A 204 -19.90 24.09 7.38
CA ASP A 204 -18.69 24.43 6.62
C ASP A 204 -18.30 23.33 5.63
N ARG A 205 -18.63 23.55 4.35
CA ARG A 205 -18.28 22.63 3.25
C ARG A 205 -16.77 22.43 3.10
N SER A 206 -15.95 23.39 3.54
CA SER A 206 -14.49 23.29 3.45
C SER A 206 -13.92 22.21 4.36
N ALA A 207 -14.60 21.86 5.45
CA ALA A 207 -14.21 20.77 6.35
C ALA A 207 -14.24 19.41 5.65
N LEU A 208 -15.29 19.12 4.86
CA LEU A 208 -15.37 17.89 4.07
C LEU A 208 -14.27 17.84 2.99
N GLN A 209 -14.03 18.96 2.30
CA GLN A 209 -12.96 19.05 1.32
C GLN A 209 -11.57 18.85 1.94
N SER A 210 -11.35 19.38 3.15
CA SER A 210 -10.10 19.24 3.89
C SER A 210 -9.82 17.77 4.24
N LEU A 211 -10.85 17.02 4.67
CA LEU A 211 -10.73 15.57 4.84
C LEU A 211 -10.34 14.88 3.53
N LEU A 212 -11.07 15.15 2.43
CA LEU A 212 -10.81 14.51 1.14
C LEU A 212 -9.39 14.80 0.60
N ASN A 213 -8.86 16.00 0.84
CA ASN A 213 -7.53 16.40 0.40
C ASN A 213 -6.38 15.69 1.13
N VAL A 214 -6.62 15.13 2.31
CA VAL A 214 -5.60 14.42 3.07
C VAL A 214 -5.63 12.91 2.86
N LEU A 215 -6.58 12.38 2.08
CA LEU A 215 -6.65 10.96 1.75
C LEU A 215 -5.65 10.61 0.63
N ASP A 216 -4.79 9.63 0.88
CA ASP A 216 -3.93 9.02 -0.12
C ASP A 216 -4.68 7.97 -0.94
N LYS A 217 -4.29 7.90 -2.22
CA LYS A 217 -4.73 6.84 -3.13
C LYS A 217 -3.62 5.80 -3.23
N PRO A 218 -3.93 4.51 -3.05
CA PRO A 218 -2.92 3.47 -3.22
C PRO A 218 -2.44 3.45 -4.67
N ASP A 219 -1.12 3.34 -4.88
CA ASP A 219 -0.54 3.13 -6.20
C ASP A 219 -0.56 1.63 -6.51
N PRO A 220 -1.34 1.14 -7.50
CA PRO A 220 -1.37 -0.28 -7.86
C PRO A 220 -0.11 -0.75 -8.62
N ARG A 221 0.85 0.15 -8.87
CA ARG A 221 2.09 -0.07 -9.61
C ARG A 221 3.34 0.21 -8.75
N PHE A 222 3.24 0.06 -7.43
CA PHE A 222 4.43 0.15 -6.56
C PHE A 222 5.44 -0.96 -6.93
N ASN A 223 6.74 -0.66 -6.81
CA ASN A 223 7.80 -1.62 -7.09
C ASN A 223 7.90 -2.69 -6.01
N ILE A 224 8.26 -3.91 -6.43
CA ILE A 224 8.42 -5.05 -5.52
C ILE A 224 9.86 -5.55 -5.51
N VAL A 225 10.41 -5.86 -6.69
CA VAL A 225 11.77 -6.43 -6.84
C VAL A 225 12.88 -5.37 -6.98
N THR A 226 12.51 -4.10 -6.94
CA THR A 226 13.42 -2.95 -6.90
C THR A 226 12.95 -1.99 -5.81
N PRO A 227 13.80 -1.05 -5.35
CA PRO A 227 13.35 0.12 -4.60
C PRO A 227 12.20 0.87 -5.28
#